data_AF-A0A6C0LU03-F1
#
_entry.id   AF-A0A6C0LU03-F1
#
_cell.length_a   1.000
_cell.length_b   1.000
_cell.length_c   1.000
_cell.angle_alpha   90.00
_cell.angle_beta   90.00
_cell.angle_gamma   90.00
#
_symmetry.space_group_name_H-M   'P 1'
#
loop_
_entity.id
_entity.type
_entity.pdbx_description
1 polymer ?
#
loop_
_entity_poly.entity_id
_entity_poly.type
_entity_poly.pdbx_seq_one_letter_code
_entity_poly.pdbx_strand_id
1 'polypeptide(L)'
;MINTYIINLEQDTYKYKKTLNEFGKTGYDMNNVHRYNAINGSKINRYDQDIHPICKTLCTDKVIGTGLSHIDVCKQILKTNSKYALIVEDDIKINGQNNLNEELNNTIKDIDQIDPGWDIIVLHLQGICEYKKRTTGYLCGSAAAYLISRKGMEKMAKLKLGNHVDYNRNSLAFNTYSGPNIFDTYEDDSMFNILNTTMIFNKSISFWFNQHVIRIPFFNKTLNGLSAIILLVILSTTIRYSSYIKYGKMINYIITLVLTSIAVFFHYGYKYVGYNITGETQYLGMILPALSLIYIFTIKQINRKVFYALYIFLITIFMFHMIRHFDRSVI
;
A
#
# COMPACT_ATOMS: atom_id res chain seq x y z
N MET A 1 -2.78 16.76 25.44
CA MET A 1 -3.00 15.31 25.55
C MET A 1 -3.49 14.80 24.20
N ILE A 2 -3.10 13.61 23.78
CA ILE A 2 -3.38 13.08 22.43
C ILE A 2 -4.59 12.17 22.54
N ASN A 3 -5.63 12.39 21.73
CA ASN A 3 -6.76 11.47 21.66
C ASN A 3 -6.39 10.28 20.77
N THR A 4 -6.76 9.08 21.21
CA THR A 4 -6.52 7.83 20.51
C THR A 4 -7.83 7.26 19.96
N TYR A 5 -7.83 6.87 18.70
CA TYR A 5 -8.98 6.28 18.02
C TYR A 5 -8.61 4.88 17.54
N ILE A 6 -9.25 3.87 18.15
CA ILE A 6 -9.10 2.46 17.77
C ILE A 6 -10.16 2.15 16.72
N ILE A 7 -9.72 1.94 15.47
CA ILE A 7 -10.57 1.51 14.36
C ILE A 7 -10.84 0.01 14.53
N ASN A 8 -12.11 -0.33 14.78
CA ASN A 8 -12.53 -1.70 15.03
C ASN A 8 -13.96 -1.90 14.54
N LEU A 9 -14.24 -3.05 13.92
CA LEU A 9 -15.61 -3.40 13.55
C LEU A 9 -16.45 -3.64 14.81
N GLU A 10 -17.67 -3.12 14.84
CA GLU A 10 -18.55 -3.22 16.02
C GLU A 10 -18.74 -4.65 16.55
N GLN A 11 -18.81 -5.64 15.65
CA GLN A 11 -18.93 -7.04 16.02
C GLN A 11 -17.65 -7.66 16.62
N ASP A 12 -16.48 -7.10 16.35
CA ASP A 12 -15.17 -7.67 16.71
C ASP A 12 -14.74 -7.25 18.12
N THR A 13 -15.59 -7.55 19.11
CA THR A 13 -15.41 -7.11 20.51
C THR A 13 -14.19 -7.71 21.20
N TYR A 14 -13.77 -8.93 20.82
CA TYR A 14 -12.59 -9.58 21.40
C TYR A 14 -11.30 -8.81 21.05
N LYS A 15 -11.13 -8.46 19.77
CA LYS A 15 -9.98 -7.70 19.27
C LYS A 15 -9.88 -6.33 19.95
N TYR A 16 -11.01 -5.62 20.01
CA TYR A 16 -11.08 -4.35 20.74
C TYR A 16 -10.65 -4.45 22.21
N LYS A 17 -11.18 -5.44 22.94
CA LYS A 17 -10.80 -5.67 24.35
C LYS A 17 -9.30 -5.98 24.49
N LYS A 18 -8.75 -6.75 23.55
CA LYS A 18 -7.32 -7.07 23.51
C LYS A 18 -6.48 -5.81 23.33
N THR A 19 -6.82 -4.94 22.38
CA THR A 19 -6.16 -3.64 22.18
C THR A 19 -6.28 -2.74 23.41
N LEU A 20 -7.47 -2.65 24.04
CA LEU A 20 -7.63 -1.89 25.28
C LEU A 20 -6.72 -2.40 26.40
N ASN A 21 -6.57 -3.72 26.52
CA ASN A 21 -5.66 -4.31 27.51
C ASN A 21 -4.20 -3.96 27.23
N GLU A 22 -3.79 -3.86 25.95
CA GLU A 22 -2.45 -3.37 25.60
C GLU A 22 -2.24 -1.93 26.07
N PHE A 23 -3.19 -1.02 25.81
CA PHE A 23 -3.11 0.36 26.33
C PHE A 23 -3.05 0.41 27.87
N GLY A 24 -3.88 -0.38 28.54
CA GLY A 24 -3.92 -0.44 30.01
C GLY A 24 -2.59 -0.82 30.66
N LYS A 25 -1.74 -1.59 29.97
CA LYS A 25 -0.40 -1.98 30.47
C LYS A 25 0.60 -0.82 30.50
N THR A 26 0.36 0.25 29.75
CA THR A 26 1.35 1.32 29.52
C THR A 26 1.18 2.54 30.44
N GLY A 27 0.13 2.56 31.26
CA GLY A 27 -0.27 3.74 32.03
C GLY A 27 -0.91 4.85 31.20
N TYR A 28 -1.33 4.54 29.96
CA TYR A 28 -2.04 5.48 29.10
C TYR A 28 -3.39 5.87 29.70
N ASP A 29 -3.77 7.14 29.58
CA ASP A 29 -5.05 7.62 30.08
C ASP A 29 -6.19 7.13 29.19
N MET A 30 -6.90 6.11 29.69
CA MET A 30 -8.00 5.45 29.01
C MET A 30 -9.18 6.37 28.68
N ASN A 31 -9.30 7.53 29.33
CA ASN A 31 -10.34 8.51 28.99
C ASN A 31 -10.13 9.13 27.59
N ASN A 32 -8.90 9.09 27.07
CA ASN A 32 -8.57 9.58 25.73
C ASN A 32 -8.59 8.46 24.69
N VAL A 33 -8.99 7.24 25.05
CA VAL A 33 -9.07 6.10 24.14
C VAL A 33 -10.52 5.93 23.70
N HIS A 34 -10.75 6.08 22.40
CA HIS A 34 -12.07 6.02 21.79
C HIS A 34 -12.14 4.87 20.79
N ARG A 35 -13.21 4.07 20.87
CA ARG A 35 -13.55 3.13 19.80
C ARG A 35 -14.16 3.90 18.64
N TYR A 36 -13.66 3.65 17.44
CA TYR A 36 -14.29 4.07 16.20
C TYR A 36 -14.87 2.84 15.50
N ASN A 37 -16.16 2.89 15.15
CA ASN A 37 -16.81 1.79 14.43
C ASN A 37 -16.34 1.77 12.98
N ALA A 38 -15.48 0.79 12.66
CA ALA A 38 -14.92 0.64 11.33
C ALA A 38 -16.02 0.36 10.28
N ILE A 39 -15.77 0.80 9.07
CA ILE A 39 -16.66 0.57 7.94
C ILE A 39 -16.45 -0.85 7.42
N ASN A 40 -17.53 -1.65 7.44
CA ASN A 40 -17.50 -3.00 6.89
C ASN A 40 -17.51 -2.97 5.37
N GLY A 41 -16.34 -3.18 4.77
CA GLY A 41 -16.10 -3.23 3.33
C GLY A 41 -17.11 -4.04 2.51
N SER A 42 -17.58 -5.18 3.05
CA SER A 42 -18.53 -6.06 2.35
C SER A 42 -19.94 -5.48 2.20
N LYS A 43 -20.26 -4.44 2.99
CA LYS A 43 -21.57 -3.76 3.01
C LYS A 43 -21.56 -2.41 2.30
N ILE A 44 -20.40 -1.97 1.81
CA ILE A 44 -20.24 -0.65 1.19
C ILE A 44 -20.76 -0.67 -0.25
N ASN A 45 -21.43 0.40 -0.65
CA ASN A 45 -21.64 0.67 -2.06
C ASN A 45 -20.29 1.01 -2.72
N ARG A 46 -19.72 0.07 -3.49
CA ARG A 46 -18.43 0.25 -4.17
C ARG A 46 -18.39 1.44 -5.14
N TYR A 47 -19.55 2.03 -5.47
CA TYR A 47 -19.63 3.24 -6.29
C TYR A 47 -19.60 4.54 -5.49
N ASP A 48 -19.31 4.49 -4.18
CA ASP A 48 -19.09 5.66 -3.33
C ASP A 48 -18.12 6.68 -3.97
N GLN A 49 -18.39 7.97 -3.73
CA GLN A 49 -17.61 9.10 -4.27
C GLN A 49 -16.21 9.19 -3.67
N ASP A 50 -16.01 8.66 -2.46
CA ASP A 50 -14.73 8.61 -1.76
C ASP A 50 -13.84 7.45 -2.25
N ILE A 51 -14.33 6.59 -3.14
CA ILE A 51 -13.55 5.51 -3.75
C ILE A 51 -13.13 5.93 -5.16
N HIS A 52 -11.85 5.81 -5.50
CA HIS A 52 -11.37 6.07 -6.85
C HIS A 52 -11.76 4.92 -7.80
N PRO A 53 -12.11 5.16 -9.09
CA PRO A 53 -12.48 4.12 -10.06
C PRO A 53 -11.55 2.91 -10.14
N ILE A 54 -10.24 3.12 -9.98
CA ILE A 54 -9.25 2.02 -9.94
C ILE A 54 -9.54 1.10 -8.75
N CYS A 55 -9.74 1.66 -7.56
CA CYS A 55 -10.03 0.88 -6.35
C CYS A 55 -11.43 0.26 -6.40
N LYS A 56 -12.43 0.96 -6.97
CA LYS A 56 -13.77 0.38 -7.25
C LYS A 56 -13.66 -0.95 -8.01
N THR A 57 -12.70 -1.02 -8.92
CA THR A 57 -12.47 -2.16 -9.80
C THR A 57 -11.60 -3.23 -9.13
N LEU A 58 -10.42 -2.85 -8.63
CA LEU A 58 -9.35 -3.78 -8.28
C LEU A 58 -9.19 -4.04 -6.77
N CYS A 59 -9.59 -3.10 -5.90
CA CYS A 59 -9.44 -3.29 -4.46
C CYS A 59 -10.38 -4.38 -3.96
N THR A 60 -9.94 -5.12 -2.94
CA THR A 60 -10.83 -6.05 -2.23
C THR A 60 -11.73 -5.29 -1.28
N ASP A 61 -12.83 -5.91 -0.84
CA ASP A 61 -13.73 -5.27 0.12
C ASP A 61 -13.01 -4.93 1.43
N LYS A 62 -12.08 -5.79 1.88
CA LYS A 62 -11.22 -5.52 3.05
C LYS A 62 -10.43 -4.22 2.88
N VAL A 63 -9.76 -4.06 1.73
CA VAL A 63 -8.97 -2.85 1.43
C VAL A 63 -9.86 -1.60 1.41
N ILE A 64 -11.04 -1.69 0.81
CA ILE A 64 -12.00 -0.58 0.75
C ILE A 64 -12.49 -0.22 2.16
N GLY A 65 -12.90 -1.21 2.95
CA GLY A 65 -13.38 -1.02 4.32
C GLY A 65 -12.34 -0.38 5.23
N THR A 66 -11.11 -0.92 5.24
CA THR A 66 -9.98 -0.34 5.99
C THR A 66 -9.75 1.11 5.55
N GLY A 67 -9.52 1.36 4.25
CA GLY A 67 -9.20 2.70 3.79
C GLY A 67 -10.29 3.75 4.04
N LEU A 68 -11.56 3.40 3.83
CA LEU A 68 -12.67 4.30 4.13
C LEU A 68 -12.84 4.55 5.64
N SER A 69 -12.53 3.56 6.49
CA SER A 69 -12.54 3.76 7.95
C SER A 69 -11.53 4.83 8.40
N HIS A 70 -10.32 4.81 7.83
CA HIS A 70 -9.30 5.83 8.10
C HIS A 70 -9.69 7.23 7.59
N ILE A 71 -10.34 7.30 6.43
CA ILE A 71 -10.84 8.56 5.87
C ILE A 71 -11.96 9.13 6.75
N ASP A 72 -12.94 8.31 7.12
CA ASP A 72 -14.10 8.76 7.89
C ASP A 72 -13.76 9.08 9.35
N VAL A 73 -12.88 8.31 10.02
CA VAL A 73 -12.42 8.69 11.37
C VAL A 73 -11.75 10.07 11.34
N CYS A 74 -10.97 10.40 10.32
CA CYS A 74 -10.38 11.73 10.18
C CYS A 74 -11.44 12.81 9.97
N LYS A 75 -12.49 12.55 9.16
CA LYS A 75 -13.65 13.45 9.00
C LYS A 75 -14.35 13.71 10.34
N GLN A 76 -14.45 12.71 11.21
CA GLN A 76 -15.06 12.85 12.53
C GLN A 76 -14.16 13.63 13.50
N ILE A 77 -12.86 13.34 13.54
CA ILE A 77 -11.91 14.05 14.42
C ILE A 77 -11.80 15.53 14.04
N LEU A 78 -11.91 15.89 12.75
CA LEU A 78 -11.87 17.29 12.33
C LEU A 78 -12.99 18.17 12.93
N LYS A 79 -14.09 17.55 13.36
CA LYS A 79 -15.19 18.23 14.06
C LYS A 79 -14.83 18.58 15.51
N THR A 80 -13.71 18.08 16.02
CA THR A 80 -13.14 18.44 17.31
C THR A 80 -12.02 19.47 17.16
N ASN A 81 -11.53 20.01 18.28
CA ASN A 81 -10.37 20.91 18.33
C ASN A 81 -9.03 20.17 18.52
N SER A 82 -8.97 18.86 18.23
CA SER A 82 -7.73 18.08 18.36
C SER A 82 -6.66 18.55 17.38
N LYS A 83 -5.47 18.90 17.91
CA LYS A 83 -4.29 19.27 17.11
C LYS A 83 -3.61 18.03 16.50
N TYR A 84 -3.54 16.96 17.29
CA TYR A 84 -2.99 15.67 16.91
C TYR A 84 -3.94 14.56 17.37
N ALA A 85 -3.92 13.44 16.66
CA ALA A 85 -4.60 12.21 17.07
C ALA A 85 -3.68 11.02 16.84
N LEU A 86 -3.81 10.00 17.68
CA LEU A 86 -3.25 8.67 17.46
C LEU A 86 -4.35 7.80 16.84
N ILE A 87 -4.08 7.24 15.67
CA ILE A 87 -4.99 6.29 15.00
C ILE A 87 -4.35 4.91 15.08
N VAL A 88 -5.10 3.93 15.56
CA VAL A 88 -4.65 2.53 15.65
C VAL A 88 -5.73 1.56 15.16
N GLU A 89 -5.33 0.41 14.64
CA GLU A 89 -6.22 -0.71 14.32
C GLU A 89 -6.43 -1.62 15.55
N ASP A 90 -7.30 -2.62 15.40
CA ASP A 90 -7.79 -3.48 16.49
C ASP A 90 -6.92 -4.73 16.77
N ASP A 91 -5.76 -4.83 16.14
CA ASP A 91 -4.85 -5.96 16.24
C ASP A 91 -3.43 -5.57 16.64
N ILE A 92 -3.27 -4.41 17.31
CA ILE A 92 -1.97 -3.92 17.74
C ILE A 92 -1.44 -4.58 19.03
N LYS A 93 -0.11 -4.60 19.16
CA LYS A 93 0.71 -4.82 20.36
C LYS A 93 1.47 -3.54 20.65
N ILE A 94 1.68 -3.21 21.91
CA ILE A 94 2.51 -2.05 22.27
C ILE A 94 3.89 -2.53 22.71
N ASN A 95 4.92 -2.09 21.99
CA ASN A 95 6.30 -2.45 22.25
C ASN A 95 6.83 -1.67 23.44
N GLY A 96 6.81 -2.33 24.60
CA GLY A 96 7.55 -2.01 25.81
C GLY A 96 7.73 -0.52 26.10
N GLN A 97 6.90 0.03 26.98
CA GLN A 97 7.27 1.17 27.82
C GLN A 97 6.20 1.43 28.89
N ASN A 98 6.67 1.75 30.09
CA ASN A 98 5.89 2.56 31.02
C ASN A 98 5.88 3.98 30.43
N ASN A 99 4.72 4.62 30.33
CA ASN A 99 4.54 6.02 29.87
C ASN A 99 4.51 6.26 28.34
N LEU A 100 3.63 5.55 27.62
CA LEU A 100 3.34 5.77 26.19
C LEU A 100 3.05 7.25 25.83
N ASN A 101 2.42 8.00 26.74
CA ASN A 101 2.14 9.42 26.51
C ASN A 101 3.40 10.26 26.32
N GLU A 102 4.44 10.00 27.10
CA GLU A 102 5.73 10.69 26.98
C GLU A 102 6.40 10.35 25.65
N GLU A 103 6.41 9.07 25.26
CA GLU A 103 7.00 8.61 24.00
C GLU A 103 6.32 9.25 22.77
N LEU A 104 4.99 9.33 22.77
CA LEU A 104 4.25 10.00 21.71
C LEU A 104 4.56 11.51 21.65
N ASN A 105 4.61 12.19 22.79
CA ASN A 105 4.92 13.63 22.84
C ASN A 105 6.37 13.91 22.40
N ASN A 106 7.33 13.07 22.79
CA ASN A 106 8.71 13.17 22.36
C ASN A 106 8.82 12.94 20.85
N THR A 107 8.10 11.95 20.31
CA THR A 107 8.05 11.69 18.86
C THR A 107 7.52 12.90 18.09
N ILE A 108 6.43 13.53 18.55
CA ILE A 108 5.89 14.74 17.93
C ILE A 108 6.93 15.86 17.97
N LYS A 109 7.54 16.12 19.13
CA LYS A 109 8.54 17.17 19.30
C LYS A 109 9.75 16.97 18.37
N ASP A 110 10.21 15.73 18.25
CA ASP A 110 11.34 15.35 17.40
C ASP A 110 11.06 15.60 15.91
N ILE A 111 9.86 15.27 15.43
CA ILE A 111 9.48 15.51 14.03
C ILE A 111 9.11 16.97 13.79
N ASP A 112 8.46 17.66 14.74
CA ASP A 112 8.17 19.11 14.68
C ASP A 112 9.45 19.93 14.49
N GLN A 113 10.58 19.51 15.06
CA GLN A 113 11.89 20.14 14.87
C GLN A 113 12.44 19.97 13.44
N ILE A 114 12.02 18.93 12.72
CA ILE A 114 12.48 18.62 11.36
C ILE A 114 11.57 19.24 10.31
N ASP A 115 10.25 19.03 10.44
CA ASP A 115 9.23 19.58 9.56
C ASP A 115 7.96 19.86 10.38
N PRO A 116 7.71 21.10 10.86
CA PRO A 116 6.49 21.44 11.59
C PRO A 116 5.22 21.32 10.72
N GLY A 117 5.38 21.13 9.41
CA GLY A 117 4.32 20.89 8.44
C GLY A 117 4.06 19.41 8.16
N TRP A 118 4.57 18.48 8.97
CA TRP A 118 4.32 17.05 8.84
C TRP A 118 2.82 16.72 8.90
N ASP A 119 2.42 15.68 8.17
CA ASP A 119 1.03 15.24 8.11
C ASP A 119 0.82 13.98 8.95
N ILE A 120 1.69 12.98 8.80
CA ILE A 120 1.59 11.67 9.47
C ILE A 120 2.96 11.25 10.01
N ILE A 121 2.98 10.67 11.21
CA ILE A 121 4.14 9.96 11.76
C ILE A 121 3.77 8.49 11.95
N VAL A 122 4.41 7.61 11.19
CA VAL A 122 4.20 6.15 11.26
C VAL A 122 4.81 5.62 12.56
N LEU A 123 4.04 4.83 13.31
CA LEU A 123 4.47 4.23 14.59
C LEU A 123 4.49 2.69 14.59
N HIS A 124 3.93 2.07 13.55
CA HIS A 124 4.17 0.66 13.23
C HIS A 124 5.03 0.56 11.96
N LEU A 125 6.31 0.22 12.13
CA LEU A 125 7.29 0.12 11.06
C LEU A 125 7.22 -1.26 10.38
N GLN A 126 6.84 -1.26 9.11
CA GLN A 126 6.83 -2.44 8.24
C GLN A 126 7.60 -2.10 6.96
N GLY A 127 8.43 -3.02 6.47
CA GLY A 127 9.27 -2.77 5.29
C GLY A 127 10.51 -1.92 5.57
N ILE A 128 10.89 -1.06 4.63
CA ILE A 128 12.15 -0.31 4.67
C ILE A 128 11.88 1.06 5.28
N CYS A 129 12.04 1.15 6.60
CA CYS A 129 11.83 2.37 7.37
C CYS A 129 13.11 2.84 8.03
N GLU A 130 13.43 4.13 7.88
CA GLU A 130 14.52 4.77 8.61
C GLU A 130 13.94 5.81 9.57
N TYR A 131 14.34 5.78 10.84
CA TYR A 131 13.80 6.70 11.84
C TYR A 131 14.03 8.17 11.44
N LYS A 132 13.01 9.02 11.63
CA LYS A 132 13.00 10.46 11.30
C LYS A 132 13.22 10.77 9.82
N LYS A 133 13.04 9.81 8.91
CA LYS A 133 13.06 10.05 7.47
C LYS A 133 11.66 10.19 6.91
N ARG A 134 11.57 10.97 5.83
CA ARG A 134 10.34 11.08 5.04
C ARG A 134 10.12 9.76 4.28
N THR A 135 8.91 9.23 4.33
CA THR A 135 8.56 7.90 3.77
C THR A 135 8.00 7.98 2.35
N THR A 136 8.00 9.17 1.70
CA THR A 136 7.40 9.36 0.38
C THR A 136 7.92 8.37 -0.66
N GLY A 137 7.04 7.52 -1.17
CA GLY A 137 7.36 6.47 -2.16
C GLY A 137 8.03 5.23 -1.58
N TYR A 138 8.43 5.22 -0.30
CA TYR A 138 8.98 4.06 0.38
C TYR A 138 7.88 3.08 0.79
N LEU A 139 8.17 1.79 0.67
CA LEU A 139 7.40 0.71 1.30
C LEU A 139 7.71 0.72 2.81
N CYS A 140 7.28 1.79 3.49
CA CYS A 140 7.49 1.99 4.91
C CYS A 140 6.18 2.18 5.67
N GLY A 141 5.96 1.30 6.65
CA GLY A 141 4.92 1.44 7.66
C GLY A 141 3.56 0.88 7.26
N SER A 142 2.77 0.51 8.27
CA SER A 142 1.35 0.12 8.09
C SER A 142 0.39 1.04 8.87
N ALA A 143 -0.84 1.17 8.39
CA ALA A 143 -1.93 1.94 8.98
C ALA A 143 -2.40 1.42 10.33
N ALA A 144 -1.85 0.27 10.76
CA ALA A 144 -2.04 -0.30 12.09
C ALA A 144 -1.79 0.70 13.23
N ALA A 145 -0.79 1.60 13.10
CA ALA A 145 -0.60 2.67 14.07
C ALA A 145 0.15 3.88 13.49
N TYR A 146 -0.40 5.08 13.68
CA TYR A 146 0.24 6.34 13.32
C TYR A 146 -0.32 7.54 14.08
N LEU A 147 0.53 8.55 14.29
CA LEU A 147 0.09 9.89 14.67
C LEU A 147 -0.27 10.69 13.42
N ILE A 148 -1.29 11.53 13.53
CA ILE A 148 -1.73 12.41 12.45
C ILE A 148 -1.94 13.83 12.98
N SER A 149 -1.41 14.82 12.27
CA SER A 149 -1.61 16.22 12.56
C SER A 149 -2.97 16.68 12.02
N ARG A 150 -3.49 17.83 12.50
CA ARG A 150 -4.73 18.40 11.97
C ARG A 150 -4.68 18.61 10.45
N LYS A 151 -3.55 19.09 9.93
CA LYS A 151 -3.30 19.24 8.49
C LYS A 151 -3.34 17.88 7.77
N GLY A 152 -2.75 16.85 8.36
CA GLY A 152 -2.83 15.48 7.84
C GLY A 152 -4.27 14.96 7.82
N MET A 153 -5.06 15.23 8.88
CA MET A 153 -6.47 14.85 8.95
C MET A 153 -7.29 15.54 7.85
N GLU A 154 -7.05 16.83 7.59
CA GLU A 154 -7.71 17.57 6.50
C GLU A 154 -7.41 16.98 5.12
N LYS A 155 -6.16 16.54 4.88
CA LYS A 155 -5.79 15.85 3.65
C LYS A 155 -6.44 14.47 3.55
N MET A 156 -6.36 13.67 4.62
CA MET A 156 -6.95 12.32 4.67
C MET A 156 -8.47 12.36 4.48
N ALA A 157 -9.16 13.34 5.08
CA ALA A 157 -10.61 13.50 4.97
C ALA A 157 -11.09 13.83 3.55
N LYS A 158 -10.22 14.40 2.70
CA LYS A 158 -10.50 14.74 1.29
C LYS A 158 -10.03 13.66 0.31
N LEU A 159 -9.26 12.69 0.79
CA LEU A 159 -8.65 11.64 -0.02
C LEU A 159 -9.72 10.80 -0.71
N LYS A 160 -9.53 10.52 -2.01
CA LYS A 160 -10.23 9.42 -2.68
C LYS A 160 -9.38 8.16 -2.62
N LEU A 161 -9.94 7.09 -2.08
CA LEU A 161 -9.23 5.82 -1.88
C LEU A 161 -8.82 5.22 -3.24
N GLY A 162 -7.55 5.39 -3.58
CA GLY A 162 -6.93 4.95 -4.83
C GLY A 162 -6.44 3.50 -4.79
N ASN A 163 -5.94 3.09 -3.63
CA ASN A 163 -5.35 1.78 -3.37
C ASN A 163 -5.47 1.48 -1.85
N HIS A 164 -4.63 0.59 -1.31
CA HIS A 164 -4.50 0.42 0.13
C HIS A 164 -4.08 1.73 0.81
N VAL A 165 -4.66 2.00 1.97
CA VAL A 165 -4.42 3.25 2.74
C VAL A 165 -2.94 3.45 3.07
N ASP A 166 -2.19 2.35 3.29
CA ASP A 166 -0.73 2.37 3.47
C ASP A 166 0.00 3.05 2.32
N TYR A 167 -0.41 2.80 1.07
CA TYR A 167 0.17 3.46 -0.09
C TYR A 167 -0.30 4.91 -0.17
N ASN A 168 -1.60 5.15 -0.01
CA ASN A 168 -2.16 6.49 -0.12
C ASN A 168 -1.52 7.48 0.85
N ARG A 169 -1.28 7.09 2.10
CA ARG A 169 -0.65 7.95 3.10
C ARG A 169 0.87 8.11 2.92
N ASN A 170 1.53 7.21 2.20
CA ASN A 170 2.95 7.31 1.85
C ASN A 170 3.17 7.95 0.47
N SER A 171 2.11 8.37 -0.20
CA SER A 171 2.18 9.10 -1.46
C SER A 171 2.78 10.50 -1.27
N LEU A 172 3.12 11.15 -2.39
CA LEU A 172 3.61 12.53 -2.40
C LEU A 172 2.60 13.55 -1.86
N ALA A 173 1.33 13.18 -1.73
CA ALA A 173 0.28 13.99 -1.13
C ALA A 173 0.55 14.34 0.35
N PHE A 174 1.28 13.47 1.04
CA PHE A 174 1.54 13.58 2.47
C PHE A 174 3.02 13.83 2.77
N ASN A 175 3.27 14.67 3.77
CA ASN A 175 4.54 14.82 4.47
C ASN A 175 4.57 13.76 5.57
N THR A 176 4.73 12.49 5.18
CA THR A 176 4.76 11.34 6.10
C THR A 176 6.19 11.03 6.52
N TYR A 177 6.37 10.82 7.82
CA TYR A 177 7.66 10.48 8.44
C TYR A 177 7.56 9.17 9.21
N SER A 178 8.67 8.43 9.31
CA SER A 178 8.78 7.28 10.21
C SER A 178 9.19 7.73 11.61
N GLY A 179 8.35 7.41 12.59
CA GLY A 179 8.64 7.53 14.02
C GLY A 179 9.37 6.28 14.56
N PRO A 180 9.45 6.14 15.90
CA PRO A 180 9.93 4.90 16.49
C PRO A 180 8.90 3.77 16.31
N ASN A 181 9.36 2.50 16.39
CA ASN A 181 8.45 1.34 16.29
C ASN A 181 7.75 1.05 17.63
N ILE A 182 6.82 1.91 18.00
CA ILE A 182 6.06 1.82 19.27
C ILE A 182 5.03 0.69 19.22
N PHE A 183 4.49 0.40 18.03
CA PHE A 183 3.42 -0.59 17.87
C PHE A 183 3.86 -1.73 16.95
N ASP A 184 3.40 -2.93 17.27
CA ASP A 184 3.42 -4.10 16.39
C ASP A 184 2.02 -4.65 16.21
N THR A 185 1.85 -5.72 15.42
CA THR A 185 0.55 -6.36 15.19
C THR A 185 0.55 -7.82 15.63
N TYR A 186 -0.64 -8.35 15.94
CA TYR A 186 -0.88 -9.78 16.06
C TYR A 186 -1.08 -10.37 14.66
N GLU A 187 -0.03 -10.98 14.13
CA GLU A 187 -0.09 -11.65 12.84
C GLU A 187 -0.45 -13.13 13.00
N ASP A 188 -1.20 -13.65 12.03
CA ASP A 188 -1.55 -15.07 11.99
C ASP A 188 -0.39 -15.89 11.40
N ASP A 189 0.02 -16.93 12.13
CA ASP A 189 1.02 -17.89 11.67
C ASP A 189 0.41 -18.93 10.72
N SER A 190 1.17 -19.33 9.69
CA SER A 190 0.81 -20.48 8.85
C SER A 190 1.05 -21.79 9.59
N MET A 191 0.31 -22.84 9.21
CA MET A 191 0.58 -24.21 9.67
C MET A 191 1.97 -24.73 9.27
N PHE A 192 2.52 -24.22 8.17
CA PHE A 192 3.85 -24.58 7.69
C PHE A 192 4.90 -23.64 8.28
N ASN A 193 5.72 -24.15 9.20
CA ASN A 193 6.73 -23.37 9.93
C ASN A 193 7.73 -22.66 9.00
N ILE A 194 8.13 -23.30 7.89
CA ILE A 194 9.08 -22.70 6.92
C ILE A 194 8.57 -21.39 6.31
N LEU A 195 7.24 -21.25 6.16
CA LEU A 195 6.62 -20.02 5.64
C LEU A 195 6.58 -18.92 6.70
N ASN A 196 6.65 -19.27 7.98
CA ASN A 196 6.68 -18.33 9.10
C ASN A 196 8.11 -17.84 9.39
N THR A 197 9.11 -18.72 9.22
CA THR A 197 10.52 -18.40 9.51
C THR A 197 11.21 -17.61 8.41
N THR A 198 10.77 -17.74 7.16
CA THR A 198 11.36 -17.00 6.04
C THR A 198 10.78 -15.59 5.99
N MET A 199 11.63 -14.58 6.15
CA MET A 199 11.22 -13.17 6.23
C MET A 199 11.48 -12.41 4.94
N ILE A 200 10.49 -11.63 4.50
CA ILE A 200 10.57 -10.63 3.44
C ILE A 200 10.07 -9.32 4.03
N PHE A 201 10.88 -8.27 4.02
CA PHE A 201 10.50 -6.94 4.55
C PHE A 201 10.00 -6.97 6.00
N ASN A 202 10.68 -7.73 6.85
CA ASN A 202 10.36 -7.95 8.27
C ASN A 202 9.00 -8.63 8.52
N LYS A 203 8.43 -9.30 7.51
CA LYS A 203 7.22 -10.10 7.62
C LYS A 203 7.44 -11.48 7.03
N SER A 204 6.73 -12.48 7.54
CA SER A 204 6.86 -13.85 7.05
C SER A 204 6.37 -14.00 5.61
N ILE A 205 6.90 -14.97 4.86
CA ILE A 205 6.35 -15.31 3.53
C ILE A 205 4.87 -15.70 3.65
N SER A 206 4.50 -16.40 4.72
CA SER A 206 3.10 -16.74 5.04
C SER A 206 2.20 -15.51 5.03
N PHE A 207 2.61 -14.45 5.73
CA PHE A 207 1.90 -13.19 5.76
C PHE A 207 1.63 -12.68 4.34
N TRP A 208 2.68 -12.58 3.51
CA TRP A 208 2.56 -12.09 2.13
C TRP A 208 1.67 -12.96 1.25
N PHE A 209 1.75 -14.27 1.39
CA PHE A 209 0.95 -15.22 0.61
C PHE A 209 -0.54 -15.16 0.95
N ASN A 210 -0.87 -14.86 2.20
CA ASN A 210 -2.24 -14.81 2.70
C ASN A 210 -2.91 -13.44 2.49
N GLN A 211 -2.16 -12.37 2.21
CA GLN A 211 -2.76 -11.06 1.94
C GLN A 211 -3.65 -11.07 0.71
N HIS A 212 -4.83 -10.48 0.82
CA HIS A 212 -5.75 -10.26 -0.30
C HIS A 212 -5.27 -9.08 -1.15
N VAL A 213 -4.59 -9.38 -2.26
CA VAL A 213 -3.88 -8.36 -3.05
C VAL A 213 -4.80 -7.69 -4.08
N ILE A 214 -5.64 -8.47 -4.77
CA ILE A 214 -6.42 -7.96 -5.91
C ILE A 214 -7.76 -8.67 -6.04
N ARG A 215 -8.79 -7.92 -6.43
CA ARG A 215 -10.07 -8.45 -6.90
C ARG A 215 -10.05 -8.55 -8.42
N ILE A 216 -10.40 -9.72 -8.95
CA ILE A 216 -10.67 -9.88 -10.37
C ILE A 216 -12.12 -9.41 -10.63
N PRO A 217 -12.33 -8.30 -11.36
CA PRO A 217 -13.64 -7.66 -11.46
C PRO A 217 -14.72 -8.58 -12.05
N PHE A 218 -14.39 -9.31 -13.12
CA PHE A 218 -15.35 -10.12 -13.88
C PHE A 218 -15.88 -11.34 -13.13
N PHE A 219 -15.09 -11.89 -12.20
CA PHE A 219 -15.48 -13.07 -11.42
C PHE A 219 -15.93 -12.74 -10.00
N ASN A 220 -15.79 -11.47 -9.58
CA ASN A 220 -15.97 -11.06 -8.20
C ASN A 220 -15.18 -11.93 -7.21
N LYS A 221 -13.96 -12.35 -7.59
CA LYS A 221 -13.08 -13.18 -6.76
C LYS A 221 -11.85 -12.39 -6.35
N THR A 222 -11.48 -12.51 -5.08
CA THR A 222 -10.23 -11.96 -4.55
C THR A 222 -9.12 -13.00 -4.66
N LEU A 223 -7.96 -12.59 -5.14
CA LEU A 223 -6.75 -13.39 -5.10
C LEU A 223 -5.92 -13.00 -3.88
N ASN A 224 -5.46 -14.01 -3.15
CA ASN A 224 -4.37 -13.80 -2.20
C ASN A 224 -3.02 -13.78 -2.93
N GLY A 225 -1.95 -13.38 -2.22
CA GLY A 225 -0.61 -13.25 -2.80
C GLY A 225 -0.12 -14.53 -3.49
N LEU A 226 -0.33 -15.69 -2.87
CA LEU A 226 0.07 -16.97 -3.47
C LEU A 226 -0.73 -17.29 -4.74
N SER A 227 -2.05 -17.13 -4.70
CA SER A 227 -2.92 -17.38 -5.86
C SER A 227 -2.59 -16.44 -7.02
N ALA A 228 -2.25 -15.17 -6.73
CA ALA A 228 -1.80 -14.22 -7.72
C ALA A 228 -0.48 -14.66 -8.37
N ILE A 229 0.50 -15.12 -7.58
CA ILE A 229 1.77 -15.66 -8.09
C ILE A 229 1.53 -16.88 -8.97
N ILE A 230 0.74 -17.85 -8.51
CA ILE A 230 0.40 -19.06 -9.26
C ILE A 230 -0.28 -18.69 -10.58
N LEU A 231 -1.24 -17.77 -10.56
CA LEU A 231 -1.92 -17.29 -11.76
C LEU A 231 -0.95 -16.65 -12.74
N LEU A 232 0.00 -15.83 -12.27
CA LEU A 232 1.04 -15.23 -13.12
C LEU A 232 1.97 -16.28 -13.74
N VAL A 233 2.32 -17.33 -12.99
CA VAL A 233 3.13 -18.46 -13.50
C VAL A 233 2.36 -19.25 -14.55
N ILE A 234 1.08 -19.55 -14.32
CA ILE A 234 0.22 -20.24 -15.30
C ILE A 234 0.10 -19.38 -16.56
N LEU A 235 -0.27 -18.11 -16.42
CA LEU A 235 -0.44 -17.21 -17.56
C LEU A 235 0.85 -17.08 -18.37
N SER A 236 1.98 -16.86 -17.71
CA SER A 236 3.29 -16.77 -18.41
C SER A 236 3.66 -18.08 -19.11
N THR A 237 3.39 -19.23 -18.50
CA THR A 237 3.65 -20.54 -19.09
C THR A 237 2.71 -20.84 -20.26
N THR A 238 1.42 -20.53 -20.16
CA THR A 238 0.44 -20.69 -21.23
C THR A 238 0.76 -19.78 -22.41
N ILE A 239 1.14 -18.52 -22.15
CA ILE A 239 1.60 -17.58 -23.18
C ILE A 239 2.85 -18.14 -23.87
N ARG A 240 3.80 -18.68 -23.09
CA ARG A 240 5.02 -19.32 -23.61
C ARG A 240 4.72 -20.52 -24.49
N TYR A 241 3.89 -21.44 -24.02
CA TYR A 241 3.52 -22.65 -24.75
C TYR A 241 2.77 -22.32 -26.04
N SER A 242 1.74 -21.46 -25.96
CA SER A 242 0.94 -21.03 -27.13
C SER A 242 1.81 -20.32 -28.17
N SER A 243 2.77 -19.53 -27.70
CA SER A 243 3.72 -18.86 -28.57
C SER A 243 4.72 -19.81 -29.22
N TYR A 244 5.20 -20.81 -28.47
CA TYR A 244 6.12 -21.83 -28.97
C TYR A 244 5.49 -22.67 -30.10
N ILE A 245 4.26 -23.16 -29.91
CA ILE A 245 3.54 -23.94 -30.93
C ILE A 245 3.41 -23.16 -32.22
N LYS A 246 3.16 -21.86 -32.12
CA LYS A 246 2.77 -21.05 -33.26
C LYS A 246 3.93 -20.36 -33.99
N TYR A 247 5.04 -20.11 -33.30
CA TYR A 247 6.12 -19.27 -33.82
C TYR A 247 7.53 -19.83 -33.58
N GLY A 248 7.66 -21.04 -33.03
CA GLY A 248 8.95 -21.69 -32.80
C GLY A 248 9.81 -21.04 -31.71
N LYS A 249 11.14 -21.21 -31.79
CA LYS A 249 12.10 -20.84 -30.72
C LYS A 249 12.27 -19.32 -30.50
N MET A 250 11.84 -18.47 -31.44
CA MET A 250 12.12 -17.02 -31.41
C MET A 250 11.42 -16.27 -30.25
N ILE A 251 10.32 -16.80 -29.71
CA ILE A 251 9.55 -16.14 -28.64
C ILE A 251 10.05 -16.49 -27.22
N ASN A 252 10.81 -17.58 -27.04
CA ASN A 252 11.49 -17.81 -25.76
C ASN A 252 12.43 -16.65 -25.39
N TYR A 253 12.98 -15.95 -26.39
CA TYR A 253 13.77 -14.73 -26.20
C TYR A 253 12.90 -13.56 -25.74
N ILE A 254 11.72 -13.36 -26.33
CA ILE A 254 10.82 -12.24 -25.99
C ILE A 254 10.20 -12.44 -24.59
N ILE A 255 9.80 -13.67 -24.25
CA ILE A 255 9.22 -13.97 -22.93
C ILE A 255 10.29 -13.90 -21.84
N THR A 256 11.49 -14.43 -22.11
CA THR A 256 12.63 -14.22 -21.23
C THR A 256 12.84 -12.71 -21.06
N LEU A 257 12.98 -11.93 -22.15
CA LEU A 257 13.17 -10.48 -22.10
C LEU A 257 12.07 -9.75 -21.30
N VAL A 258 10.80 -10.14 -21.43
CA VAL A 258 9.68 -9.57 -20.66
C VAL A 258 9.82 -9.94 -19.18
N LEU A 259 10.14 -11.18 -18.84
CA LEU A 259 10.34 -11.62 -17.47
C LEU A 259 11.59 -11.01 -16.84
N THR A 260 12.71 -10.90 -17.58
CA THR A 260 13.89 -10.16 -17.13
C THR A 260 13.60 -8.68 -17.02
N SER A 261 12.78 -8.09 -17.89
CA SER A 261 12.42 -6.67 -17.80
C SER A 261 11.48 -6.39 -16.62
N ILE A 262 10.57 -7.30 -16.30
CA ILE A 262 9.74 -7.26 -15.08
C ILE A 262 10.62 -7.45 -13.84
N ALA A 263 11.57 -8.39 -13.86
CA ALA A 263 12.53 -8.60 -12.77
C ALA A 263 13.47 -7.39 -12.59
N VAL A 264 13.96 -6.82 -13.69
CA VAL A 264 14.77 -5.58 -13.72
C VAL A 264 13.92 -4.40 -13.27
N PHE A 265 12.63 -4.32 -13.61
CA PHE A 265 11.69 -3.32 -13.11
C PHE A 265 11.47 -3.44 -11.60
N PHE A 266 11.27 -4.64 -11.06
CA PHE A 266 11.22 -4.85 -9.61
C PHE A 266 12.56 -4.52 -8.96
N HIS A 267 13.69 -4.84 -9.59
CA HIS A 267 15.03 -4.51 -9.12
C HIS A 267 15.35 -2.99 -9.18
N TYR A 268 14.91 -2.27 -10.22
CA TYR A 268 15.10 -0.83 -10.39
C TYR A 268 14.11 -0.02 -9.57
N GLY A 269 12.85 -0.43 -9.50
CA GLY A 269 11.88 0.07 -8.54
C GLY A 269 12.39 -0.10 -7.11
N TYR A 270 13.06 -1.22 -6.82
CA TYR A 270 13.71 -1.47 -5.53
C TYR A 270 14.92 -0.55 -5.24
N LYS A 271 15.71 -0.18 -6.25
CA LYS A 271 16.95 0.62 -6.05
C LYS A 271 16.76 2.14 -6.17
N TYR A 272 15.66 2.63 -6.76
CA TYR A 272 15.49 4.05 -7.14
C TYR A 272 14.28 4.76 -6.51
N VAL A 273 13.67 4.19 -5.49
CA VAL A 273 12.61 4.85 -4.69
C VAL A 273 13.06 6.15 -3.99
N GLY A 274 14.37 6.49 -4.01
CA GLY A 274 14.91 7.73 -3.44
C GLY A 274 15.37 8.81 -4.43
N TYR A 275 15.32 8.62 -5.76
CA TYR A 275 15.83 9.62 -6.71
C TYR A 275 14.70 10.28 -7.53
N ASN A 276 14.75 11.62 -7.61
CA ASN A 276 13.97 12.41 -8.55
C ASN A 276 14.29 11.94 -9.97
N ILE A 277 13.40 11.14 -10.56
CA ILE A 277 13.47 10.84 -11.99
C ILE A 277 13.35 12.18 -12.72
N THR A 278 14.40 12.57 -13.44
CA THR A 278 14.40 13.79 -14.22
C THR A 278 13.32 13.67 -15.30
N GLY A 279 12.71 14.80 -15.71
CA GLY A 279 11.71 14.78 -16.76
C GLY A 279 12.20 14.05 -18.02
N GLU A 280 13.50 14.14 -18.31
CA GLU A 280 14.17 13.48 -19.44
C GLU A 280 14.15 11.95 -19.36
N THR A 281 14.35 11.36 -18.17
CA THR A 281 14.27 9.90 -18.00
C THR A 281 12.83 9.40 -18.10
N GLN A 282 11.84 10.22 -17.71
CA GLN A 282 10.43 9.93 -17.97
C GLN A 282 10.09 10.01 -19.46
N TYR A 283 10.56 11.05 -20.15
CA TYR A 283 10.40 11.19 -21.60
C TYR A 283 11.04 10.03 -22.36
N LEU A 284 12.25 9.61 -22.00
CA LEU A 284 12.87 8.42 -22.59
C LEU A 284 12.07 7.14 -22.30
N GLY A 285 11.55 6.98 -21.09
CA GLY A 285 10.66 5.87 -20.72
C GLY A 285 9.33 5.83 -21.47
N MET A 286 8.86 6.96 -22.01
CA MET A 286 7.65 7.06 -22.85
C MET A 286 7.96 6.99 -24.36
N ILE A 287 9.04 7.63 -24.78
CA ILE A 287 9.44 7.76 -26.18
C ILE A 287 10.06 6.46 -26.68
N LEU A 288 10.92 5.77 -25.90
CA LEU A 288 11.50 4.49 -26.34
C LEU A 288 10.44 3.44 -26.66
N PRO A 289 9.42 3.18 -25.82
CA PRO A 289 8.39 2.22 -26.18
C PRO A 289 7.54 2.66 -27.38
N ALA A 290 7.25 3.95 -27.54
CA ALA A 290 6.56 4.47 -28.72
C ALA A 290 7.39 4.35 -30.01
N LEU A 291 8.69 4.69 -29.97
CA LEU A 291 9.62 4.51 -31.08
C LEU A 291 9.86 3.03 -31.38
N SER A 292 9.89 2.18 -30.35
CA SER A 292 9.97 0.72 -30.50
C SER A 292 8.73 0.19 -31.22
N LEU A 293 7.52 0.70 -30.90
CA LEU A 293 6.29 0.38 -31.63
C LEU A 293 6.32 0.84 -33.07
N ILE A 294 6.77 2.06 -33.34
CA ILE A 294 6.88 2.60 -34.70
C ILE A 294 7.88 1.77 -35.51
N TYR A 295 9.05 1.46 -34.94
CA TYR A 295 10.07 0.63 -35.56
C TYR A 295 9.54 -0.78 -35.87
N ILE A 296 8.89 -1.42 -34.90
CA ILE A 296 8.23 -2.73 -35.05
C ILE A 296 7.15 -2.67 -36.13
N PHE A 297 6.39 -1.58 -36.22
CA PHE A 297 5.34 -1.38 -37.23
C PHE A 297 5.92 -1.17 -38.64
N THR A 298 7.05 -0.48 -38.76
CA THR A 298 7.73 -0.25 -40.04
C THR A 298 8.44 -1.48 -40.59
N ILE A 299 8.86 -2.41 -39.72
CA ILE A 299 9.33 -3.73 -40.17
C ILE A 299 8.11 -4.54 -40.60
N LYS A 300 7.76 -4.46 -41.90
CA LYS A 300 6.63 -5.13 -42.58
C LYS A 300 6.53 -6.66 -42.39
N GLN A 301 7.44 -7.29 -41.65
CA GLN A 301 7.49 -8.73 -41.41
C GLN A 301 6.98 -9.18 -40.05
N ILE A 302 6.66 -8.26 -39.12
CA ILE A 302 6.19 -8.68 -37.80
C ILE A 302 4.72 -9.10 -37.89
N ASN A 303 4.46 -10.37 -37.58
CA ASN A 303 3.12 -10.93 -37.52
C ASN A 303 2.20 -10.03 -36.67
N ARG A 304 1.02 -9.67 -37.21
CA ARG A 304 0.01 -8.84 -36.54
C ARG A 304 -0.22 -9.21 -35.07
N LYS A 305 -0.12 -10.49 -34.70
CA LYS A 305 -0.33 -10.98 -33.32
C LYS A 305 0.84 -10.68 -32.36
N VAL A 306 2.08 -10.67 -32.86
CA VAL A 306 3.27 -10.24 -32.09
C VAL A 306 3.24 -8.73 -31.86
N PHE A 307 2.79 -7.99 -32.87
CA PHE A 307 2.52 -6.55 -32.73
C PHE A 307 1.52 -6.27 -31.61
N TYR A 308 0.36 -6.96 -31.58
CA TYR A 308 -0.63 -6.74 -30.51
C TYR A 308 -0.12 -7.13 -29.11
N ALA A 309 0.71 -8.17 -28.98
CA ALA A 309 1.28 -8.55 -27.68
C ALA A 309 2.27 -7.48 -27.15
N LEU A 310 3.16 -6.97 -28.01
CA LEU A 310 4.07 -5.88 -27.66
C LEU A 310 3.31 -4.57 -27.41
N TYR A 311 2.23 -4.33 -28.15
CA TYR A 311 1.33 -3.20 -27.92
C TYR A 311 0.65 -3.25 -26.55
N ILE A 312 0.07 -4.40 -26.17
CA ILE A 312 -0.55 -4.59 -24.84
C ILE A 312 0.50 -4.42 -23.74
N PHE A 313 1.71 -4.96 -23.92
CA PHE A 313 2.82 -4.81 -22.98
C PHE A 313 3.23 -3.34 -22.78
N LEU A 314 3.34 -2.58 -23.87
CA LEU A 314 3.71 -1.17 -23.81
C LEU A 314 2.60 -0.28 -23.27
N ILE A 315 1.34 -0.59 -23.57
CA ILE A 315 0.18 0.00 -22.88
C ILE A 315 0.23 -0.30 -21.39
N THR A 316 0.62 -1.51 -20.99
CA THR A 316 0.68 -1.88 -19.57
C THR A 316 1.76 -1.06 -18.85
N ILE A 317 2.97 -0.94 -19.43
CA ILE A 317 4.03 -0.07 -18.92
C ILE A 317 3.57 1.39 -18.84
N PHE A 318 2.89 1.88 -19.89
CA PHE A 318 2.33 3.24 -19.92
C PHE A 318 1.26 3.45 -18.85
N MET A 319 0.33 2.49 -18.65
CA MET A 319 -0.70 2.55 -17.61
C MET A 319 -0.09 2.54 -16.21
N PHE A 320 0.98 1.79 -15.98
CA PHE A 320 1.73 1.83 -14.71
C PHE A 320 2.47 3.15 -14.50
N HIS A 321 3.04 3.73 -15.56
CA HIS A 321 3.61 5.07 -15.51
C HIS A 321 2.54 6.14 -15.20
N MET A 322 1.36 6.01 -15.79
CA MET A 322 0.20 6.84 -15.48
C MET A 322 -0.26 6.66 -14.04
N ILE A 323 -0.20 5.44 -13.46
CA ILE A 323 -0.48 5.20 -12.03
C ILE A 323 0.55 5.90 -11.11
N ARG A 324 1.81 6.01 -11.53
CA ARG A 324 2.82 6.80 -10.80
C ARG A 324 2.52 8.30 -10.85
N HIS A 325 2.08 8.82 -11.99
CA HIS A 325 1.62 10.21 -12.09
C HIS A 325 0.29 10.45 -11.36
N PHE A 326 -0.56 9.42 -11.31
CA PHE A 326 -1.83 9.41 -10.61
C PHE A 326 -1.64 9.65 -9.10
N ASP A 327 -0.55 9.15 -8.53
CA ASP A 327 -0.14 9.40 -7.12
C ASP A 327 0.05 10.90 -6.81
N ARG A 328 0.20 11.77 -7.82
CA ARG A 328 0.21 13.24 -7.68
C ARG A 328 -1.17 13.90 -7.77
N SER A 329 -2.18 13.20 -8.31
CA SER A 329 -3.53 13.73 -8.58
C SER A 329 -4.61 13.27 -7.58
N VAL A 330 -4.22 12.55 -6.53
CA VAL A 330 -5.12 11.87 -5.58
C VAL A 330 -5.65 12.79 -4.46
N ILE A 331 -5.26 14.07 -4.44
CA ILE A 331 -5.84 15.10 -3.55
C ILE A 331 -6.93 15.88 -4.27
#